data_AF-A0A5C8U6N3-F1
#
_entry.id   AF-A0A5C8U6N3-F1
#
_cell.length_a   1.000
_cell.length_b   1.000
_cell.length_c   1.000
_cell.angle_alpha   90.00
_cell.angle_beta   90.00
_cell.angle_gamma   90.00
#
_symmetry.space_group_name_H-M   'P 1'
#
loop_
_entity.id
_entity.type
_entity.pdbx_description
1 polymer ?
#
loop_
_entity_poly.entity_id
_entity_poly.type
_entity_poly.pdbx_seq_one_letter_code
_entity_poly.pdbx_strand_id
1 'polypeptide(L)'
;MRRGRDPGPTRGRHSQSLSGASHSRRRSHDRRRSRRPPVSTEAAAAEAARDRLVGVLFAEDELALDMVPRLAASGFRGAMIDTRAKTGRRLSDLLAPDRLAAFVAACRSHGLISGLAGSLRVEDVPALAAHEPGYLGFRGGLCQDGDRRNALDPVRVSAAVQALRALGRRDAA
;
A
#
# COMPACT_ATOMS: atom_id res chain seq x y z
N MET A 1 -55.59 10.08 43.25
CA MET A 1 -56.16 9.08 44.21
C MET A 1 -55.27 7.83 44.10
N ARG A 2 -54.59 7.25 45.08
CA ARG A 2 -54.45 7.29 46.55
C ARG A 2 -52.97 6.94 46.83
N ARG A 3 -52.21 7.74 47.58
CA ARG A 3 -51.86 7.64 49.02
C ARG A 3 -50.98 6.42 49.39
N GLY A 4 -49.85 6.70 50.06
CA GLY A 4 -49.07 5.73 50.82
C GLY A 4 -47.71 6.25 51.31
N ARG A 5 -47.71 7.18 52.29
CA ARG A 5 -46.58 7.40 53.25
C ARG A 5 -46.50 6.16 54.17
N ASP A 6 -45.36 5.73 54.71
CA ASP A 6 -44.71 6.35 55.88
C ASP A 6 -43.32 5.71 56.18
N PRO A 7 -42.42 6.40 56.90
CA PRO A 7 -41.11 5.91 57.32
C PRO A 7 -41.09 5.44 58.79
N GLY A 8 -40.12 4.59 59.16
CA GLY A 8 -39.86 4.18 60.55
C GLY A 8 -38.36 4.17 60.86
N PRO A 9 -37.88 4.80 61.96
CA PRO A 9 -36.46 4.87 62.31
C PRO A 9 -36.09 3.89 63.42
N THR A 10 -34.84 3.41 63.45
CA THR A 10 -34.24 2.89 64.69
C THR A 10 -32.76 3.26 64.80
N ARG A 11 -32.42 3.78 65.98
CA ARG A 11 -31.09 4.21 66.43
C ARG A 11 -30.24 3.00 66.82
N GLY A 12 -28.91 3.14 66.67
CA GLY A 12 -27.93 2.31 67.36
C GLY A 12 -26.55 2.97 67.33
N ARG A 13 -26.15 3.58 68.45
CA ARG A 13 -24.77 4.01 68.76
C ARG A 13 -24.11 2.89 69.55
N HIS A 14 -22.85 2.53 69.25
CA HIS A 14 -21.82 2.00 70.17
C HIS A 14 -20.49 2.02 69.37
N SER A 15 -19.57 2.97 69.59
CA SER A 15 -18.49 3.01 70.61
C SER A 15 -17.33 2.02 70.37
N GLN A 16 -16.15 2.59 70.06
CA GLN A 16 -14.79 2.18 70.52
C GLN A 16 -14.28 0.79 70.04
N SER A 17 -13.01 0.47 69.80
CA SER A 17 -11.70 1.09 69.99
C SER A 17 -10.62 0.24 69.29
N LEU A 18 -9.50 0.88 68.94
CA LEU A 18 -8.10 0.40 68.99
C LEU A 18 -7.54 -0.65 68.01
N SER A 19 -6.33 -0.28 67.55
CA SER A 19 -5.13 -1.12 67.35
C SER A 19 -4.91 -1.78 65.99
N GLY A 20 -3.73 -1.51 65.40
CA GLY A 20 -3.02 -2.54 64.65
C GLY A 20 -2.30 -2.10 63.37
N ALA A 21 -0.99 -1.91 63.50
CA ALA A 21 0.04 -2.35 62.57
C ALA A 21 0.06 -1.83 61.11
N SER A 22 1.09 -1.01 60.86
CA SER A 22 1.85 -0.90 59.62
C SER A 22 1.98 -2.24 58.87
N HIS A 23 1.61 -2.31 57.59
CA HIS A 23 2.22 -3.22 56.61
C HIS A 23 2.06 -2.65 55.20
N SER A 24 3.20 -2.41 54.55
CA SER A 24 3.32 -2.03 53.15
C SER A 24 2.66 -3.07 52.24
N ARG A 25 1.75 -2.64 51.34
CA ARG A 25 1.50 -3.34 50.08
C ARG A 25 1.35 -2.34 48.95
N ARG A 26 2.42 -2.27 48.15
CA ARG A 26 2.42 -1.75 46.78
C ARG A 26 1.29 -2.41 46.00
N ARG A 27 0.50 -1.61 45.26
CA ARG A 27 0.02 -1.85 43.87
C ARG A 27 -1.26 -1.06 43.59
N SER A 28 -1.18 -0.16 42.62
CA SER A 28 -2.23 0.08 41.60
C SER A 28 -1.62 1.08 40.61
N HIS A 29 -1.02 0.59 39.53
CA HIS A 29 -1.69 0.58 38.23
C HIS A 29 -2.23 1.96 37.84
N ASP A 30 -1.35 2.89 37.48
CA ASP A 30 -1.72 3.89 36.47
C ASP A 30 -1.17 3.43 35.12
N ARG A 31 -1.97 2.58 34.46
CA ARG A 31 -1.82 2.26 33.04
C ARG A 31 -2.34 3.45 32.22
N ARG A 32 -1.66 4.60 32.26
CA ARG A 32 -1.70 5.54 31.13
C ARG A 32 -0.79 5.05 30.02
N ARG A 33 -1.06 3.83 29.52
CA ARG A 33 -0.75 3.51 28.14
C ARG A 33 -1.65 4.43 27.33
N SER A 34 -1.05 5.50 26.82
CA SER A 34 -1.53 6.24 25.66
C SER A 34 -2.21 5.25 24.71
N ARG A 35 -3.54 5.29 24.68
CA ARG A 35 -4.31 4.59 23.66
C ARG A 35 -4.09 5.39 22.39
N ARG A 36 -2.98 5.08 21.69
CA ARG A 36 -2.85 5.41 20.27
C ARG A 36 -4.15 4.94 19.60
N PRO A 37 -4.82 5.81 18.81
CA PRO A 37 -5.95 5.34 18.01
C PRO A 37 -5.45 4.19 17.12
N PRO A 38 -6.31 3.24 16.72
CA PRO A 38 -5.92 2.24 15.73
C PRO A 38 -5.50 3.02 14.49
N VAL A 39 -4.19 3.05 14.24
CA VAL A 39 -3.61 3.57 13.02
C VAL A 39 -4.35 2.86 11.89
N SER A 40 -4.93 3.61 10.95
CA SER A 40 -5.54 3.01 9.76
C SER A 40 -4.58 1.97 9.22
N THR A 41 -5.08 0.80 8.83
CA THR A 41 -4.27 -0.37 8.45
C THR A 41 -3.18 -0.02 7.43
N GLU A 42 -3.41 1.02 6.63
CA GLU A 42 -2.48 1.59 5.65
C GLU A 42 -1.26 2.28 6.29
N ALA A 43 -1.45 3.13 7.30
CA ALA A 43 -0.34 3.86 7.93
C ALA A 43 0.53 2.93 8.81
N ALA A 44 -0.05 1.89 9.40
CA ALA A 44 0.70 0.86 10.12
C ALA A 44 1.50 -0.05 9.17
N ALA A 45 0.91 -0.42 8.03
CA ALA A 45 1.60 -1.15 6.97
C ALA A 45 2.72 -0.30 6.34
N ALA A 46 2.47 1.00 6.14
CA ALA A 46 3.47 1.95 5.66
C ALA A 46 4.65 2.07 6.60
N GLU A 47 4.42 2.19 7.91
CA GLU A 47 5.49 2.21 8.91
C GLU A 47 6.29 0.89 8.93
N ALA A 48 5.61 -0.26 8.86
CA ALA A 48 6.23 -1.59 8.94
C ALA A 48 7.04 -1.98 7.69
N ALA A 49 6.74 -1.37 6.54
CA ALA A 49 7.37 -1.64 5.26
C ALA A 49 7.89 -0.36 4.57
N ARG A 50 8.26 0.66 5.37
CA ARG A 50 8.88 1.90 4.89
C ARG A 50 10.00 1.58 3.89
N ASP A 51 10.06 2.35 2.82
CA ASP A 51 11.02 2.19 1.71
C ASP A 51 10.94 0.85 0.95
N ARG A 52 9.88 0.06 1.18
CA ARG A 52 9.59 -1.20 0.47
C ARG A 52 8.21 -1.24 -0.17
N LEU A 53 7.40 -0.20 0.03
CA LEU A 53 6.06 -0.12 -0.55
C LEU A 53 6.07 0.47 -1.97
N VAL A 54 5.26 -0.13 -2.84
CA VAL A 54 4.92 0.39 -4.16
C VAL A 54 3.42 0.65 -4.21
N GLY A 55 3.03 1.88 -4.56
CA GLY A 55 1.63 2.24 -4.76
C GLY A 55 1.18 1.84 -6.16
N VAL A 56 0.00 1.24 -6.31
CA VAL A 56 -0.54 0.84 -7.62
C VAL A 56 -1.71 1.76 -7.98
N LEU A 57 -1.60 2.43 -9.12
CA LEU A 57 -2.63 3.24 -9.74
C LEU A 57 -3.22 2.47 -10.92
N PHE A 58 -4.53 2.53 -11.10
CA PHE A 58 -5.19 1.79 -12.17
C PHE A 58 -5.38 2.65 -13.41
N ALA A 59 -4.99 2.12 -14.57
CA ALA A 59 -5.06 2.80 -15.86
C ALA A 59 -6.50 3.08 -16.33
N GLU A 60 -7.49 2.37 -15.78
CA GLU A 60 -8.91 2.61 -16.04
C GLU A 60 -9.47 3.82 -15.28
N ASP A 61 -8.80 4.26 -14.23
CA ASP A 61 -9.17 5.46 -13.48
C ASP A 61 -8.50 6.68 -14.13
N GLU A 62 -9.01 7.89 -13.85
CA GLU A 62 -8.30 9.10 -14.24
C GLU A 62 -6.95 9.15 -13.52
N LEU A 63 -5.86 9.16 -14.28
CA LEU A 63 -4.52 9.14 -13.72
C LEU A 63 -4.21 10.47 -13.01
N ALA A 64 -4.51 10.51 -11.72
CA ALA A 64 -4.26 11.63 -10.83
C ALA A 64 -2.75 11.70 -10.50
N LEU A 65 -1.99 12.45 -11.32
CA LEU A 65 -0.54 12.59 -11.16
C LEU A 65 -0.13 13.24 -9.83
N ASP A 66 -1.03 13.98 -9.17
CA ASP A 66 -0.82 14.52 -7.81
C ASP A 66 -0.73 13.42 -6.74
N MET A 67 -1.09 12.17 -7.08
CA MET A 67 -0.89 11.03 -6.20
C MET A 67 0.60 10.70 -6.02
N VAL A 68 1.44 10.96 -7.02
CA VAL A 68 2.89 10.67 -6.96
C VAL A 68 3.58 11.39 -5.80
N PRO A 69 3.47 12.73 -5.64
CA PRO A 69 4.05 13.41 -4.48
C PRO A 69 3.46 12.96 -3.15
N ARG A 70 2.16 12.58 -3.11
CA ARG A 70 1.53 12.05 -1.89
C ARG A 70 2.13 10.71 -1.47
N LEU A 71 2.37 9.80 -2.42
CA LEU A 71 3.03 8.53 -2.17
C LEU A 71 4.46 8.73 -1.65
N ALA A 72 5.22 9.63 -2.27
CA ALA A 72 6.58 9.97 -1.84
C ALA A 72 6.59 10.52 -0.41
N ALA A 73 5.73 11.50 -0.10
CA ALA A 73 5.59 12.05 1.26
C ALA A 73 5.15 11.00 2.30
N SER A 74 4.51 9.92 1.87
CA SER A 74 4.07 8.82 2.73
C SER A 74 5.14 7.73 2.94
N GLY A 75 6.33 7.86 2.35
CA GLY A 75 7.43 6.90 2.52
C GLY A 75 7.36 5.67 1.59
N PHE A 76 6.62 5.77 0.48
CA PHE A 76 6.66 4.74 -0.56
C PHE A 76 8.00 4.75 -1.29
N ARG A 77 8.44 3.57 -1.73
CA ARG A 77 9.63 3.39 -2.58
C ARG A 77 9.35 3.63 -4.05
N GLY A 78 8.11 3.40 -4.47
CA GLY A 78 7.75 3.45 -5.86
C GLY A 78 6.25 3.61 -6.10
N ALA A 79 5.91 3.83 -7.37
CA ALA A 79 4.56 3.81 -7.86
C ALA A 79 4.51 3.03 -9.18
N MET A 80 3.38 2.36 -9.43
CA MET A 80 3.17 1.57 -10.63
C MET A 80 1.81 1.88 -11.23
N ILE A 81 1.73 1.96 -12.57
CA ILE A 81 0.45 1.88 -13.28
C ILE A 81 0.18 0.42 -13.65
N ASP A 82 -1.03 -0.08 -13.39
CA ASP A 82 -1.50 -1.41 -13.80
C ASP A 82 -2.96 -1.33 -14.29
N THR A 83 -3.46 -2.40 -14.91
CA THR A 83 -4.87 -2.54 -15.28
C THR A 83 -5.63 -3.37 -14.24
N ARG A 84 -6.76 -2.86 -13.76
CA ARG A 84 -7.65 -3.59 -12.83
C ARG A 84 -8.40 -4.71 -13.53
N ALA A 85 -8.96 -4.39 -14.70
CA ALA A 85 -9.83 -5.28 -15.45
C ALA A 85 -9.01 -6.32 -16.20
N LYS A 86 -9.34 -7.60 -16.00
CA LYS A 86 -8.70 -8.72 -16.70
C LYS A 86 -9.39 -9.02 -18.03
N THR A 87 -9.81 -7.97 -18.73
CA THR A 87 -10.57 -8.03 -19.99
C THR A 87 -9.67 -8.19 -21.21
N GLY A 88 -8.35 -8.16 -21.03
CA GLY A 88 -7.36 -8.31 -22.10
C GLY A 88 -6.91 -7.01 -22.74
N ARG A 89 -7.52 -5.86 -22.37
CA ARG A 89 -7.02 -4.53 -22.78
C ARG A 89 -5.63 -4.29 -22.22
N ARG A 90 -4.76 -3.73 -23.04
CA ARG A 90 -3.36 -3.45 -22.72
C ARG A 90 -3.24 -2.05 -22.14
N LEU A 91 -2.19 -1.82 -21.36
CA LEU A 91 -1.84 -0.49 -20.86
C LEU A 91 -1.78 0.56 -21.98
N SER A 92 -1.16 0.19 -23.10
CA SER A 92 -1.03 1.04 -24.30
C SER A 92 -2.36 1.31 -25.03
N ASP A 93 -3.40 0.51 -24.76
CA ASP A 93 -4.76 0.73 -25.28
C ASP A 93 -5.58 1.69 -24.38
N LEU A 94 -5.06 2.02 -23.20
CA LEU A 94 -5.74 2.83 -22.17
C LEU A 94 -5.09 4.19 -21.96
N LEU A 95 -3.76 4.24 -22.00
CA LEU A 95 -3.00 5.46 -21.74
C LEU A 95 -2.11 5.81 -22.92
N ALA A 96 -2.20 7.06 -23.35
CA ALA A 96 -1.34 7.61 -24.39
C ALA A 96 0.13 7.74 -23.90
N PRO A 97 1.12 7.70 -24.82
CA PRO A 97 2.54 7.73 -24.47
C PRO A 97 2.97 8.96 -23.64
N ASP A 98 2.37 10.11 -23.89
CA ASP A 98 2.61 11.36 -23.15
C ASP A 98 2.20 11.24 -21.67
N ARG A 99 1.09 10.56 -21.39
CA ARG A 99 0.63 10.29 -20.01
C ARG A 99 1.57 9.34 -19.28
N LEU A 100 2.07 8.31 -19.96
CA LEU A 100 3.07 7.39 -19.40
C LEU A 100 4.38 8.12 -19.09
N ALA A 101 4.85 8.96 -20.03
CA ALA A 101 6.04 9.78 -19.83
C ALA A 101 5.88 10.75 -18.64
N ALA A 102 4.74 11.43 -18.54
CA ALA A 102 4.45 12.35 -17.43
C ALA A 102 4.46 11.64 -16.08
N PHE A 103 3.89 10.43 -16.00
CA PHE A 103 3.93 9.62 -14.78
C PHE A 103 5.35 9.22 -14.40
N VAL A 104 6.14 8.69 -15.35
CA VAL A 104 7.52 8.28 -15.06
C VAL A 104 8.38 9.48 -14.65
N ALA A 105 8.21 10.62 -15.32
CA ALA A 105 8.90 11.86 -14.98
C ALA A 105 8.55 12.34 -13.57
N ALA A 106 7.28 12.33 -13.19
CA ALA A 106 6.83 12.69 -11.85
C ALA A 106 7.42 11.76 -10.78
N CYS A 107 7.44 10.45 -11.02
CA CYS A 107 8.06 9.49 -10.09
C CYS A 107 9.54 9.82 -9.89
N ARG A 108 10.26 10.06 -10.99
CA ARG A 108 11.69 10.40 -10.96
C ARG A 108 11.95 11.70 -10.20
N SER A 109 11.16 12.75 -10.42
CA SER A 109 11.32 14.03 -9.71
C SER A 109 11.06 13.95 -8.21
N HIS A 110 10.32 12.92 -7.77
CA HIS A 110 10.03 12.65 -6.36
C HIS A 110 10.86 11.50 -5.76
N GLY A 111 11.88 11.01 -6.48
CA GLY A 111 12.76 9.94 -6.00
C GLY A 111 12.09 8.55 -5.91
N LEU A 112 10.95 8.37 -6.57
CA LEU A 112 10.23 7.10 -6.62
C LEU A 112 10.69 6.24 -7.80
N ILE A 113 10.78 4.94 -7.58
CA ILE A 113 10.90 3.97 -8.68
C ILE A 113 9.53 3.85 -9.37
N SER A 114 9.50 4.04 -10.69
CA SER A 114 8.28 3.85 -11.49
C SER A 114 8.17 2.43 -12.03
N GLY A 115 6.95 1.89 -12.08
CA GLY A 115 6.62 0.63 -12.75
C GLY A 115 5.50 0.82 -13.77
N LEU A 116 5.54 0.07 -14.87
CA LEU A 116 4.44 -0.01 -15.83
C LEU A 116 4.02 -1.48 -15.99
N ALA A 117 2.72 -1.75 -15.86
CA ALA A 117 2.12 -3.08 -15.95
C ALA A 117 0.73 -2.99 -16.62
N GLY A 118 0.12 -4.15 -16.87
CA GLY A 118 -1.25 -4.24 -17.39
C GLY A 118 -1.33 -4.89 -18.75
N SER A 119 -1.59 -6.20 -18.76
CA SER A 119 -1.69 -7.05 -19.96
C SER A 119 -0.53 -6.90 -20.96
N LEU A 120 0.66 -6.56 -20.47
CA LEU A 120 1.85 -6.36 -21.30
C LEU A 120 2.27 -7.63 -22.04
N ARG A 121 2.85 -7.46 -23.22
CA ARG A 121 3.45 -8.50 -24.04
C ARG A 121 4.90 -8.15 -24.38
N VAL A 122 5.66 -9.12 -24.92
CA VAL A 122 7.10 -8.94 -25.22
C VAL A 122 7.31 -7.81 -26.22
N GLU A 123 6.42 -7.70 -27.21
CA GLU A 123 6.41 -6.67 -28.23
C GLU A 123 6.15 -5.24 -27.70
N ASP A 124 5.62 -5.09 -26.48
CA ASP A 124 5.46 -3.77 -25.85
C ASP A 124 6.77 -3.22 -25.28
N VAL A 125 7.76 -4.08 -25.03
CA VAL A 125 9.00 -3.72 -24.33
C VAL A 125 9.70 -2.50 -24.95
N PRO A 126 9.95 -2.43 -26.28
CA PRO A 126 10.64 -1.29 -26.86
C PRO A 126 9.94 0.05 -26.64
N ALA A 127 8.61 0.09 -26.82
CA ALA A 127 7.83 1.31 -26.68
C ALA A 127 7.75 1.76 -25.22
N LEU A 128 7.53 0.82 -24.29
CA LEU A 128 7.40 1.15 -22.87
C LEU A 128 8.73 1.50 -22.21
N ALA A 129 9.82 0.81 -22.59
CA ALA A 129 11.15 1.08 -22.07
C ALA A 129 11.70 2.43 -22.53
N ALA A 130 11.22 2.99 -23.65
CA ALA A 130 11.59 4.34 -24.10
C ALA A 130 11.13 5.44 -23.13
N HIS A 131 10.17 5.16 -22.25
CA HIS A 131 9.79 6.06 -21.14
C HIS A 131 10.72 5.94 -19.92
N GLU A 132 11.69 5.02 -19.95
CA GLU A 132 12.62 4.72 -18.87
C GLU A 132 11.95 4.44 -17.50
N PRO A 133 10.93 3.56 -17.42
CA PRO A 133 10.43 3.12 -16.13
C PRO A 133 11.49 2.30 -15.39
N GLY A 134 11.44 2.30 -14.06
CA GLY A 134 12.33 1.47 -13.24
C GLY A 134 12.13 -0.03 -13.44
N TYR A 135 10.92 -0.47 -13.78
CA TYR A 135 10.63 -1.86 -14.15
C TYR A 135 9.34 -2.01 -14.96
N LEU A 136 9.19 -3.17 -15.62
CA LEU A 136 7.98 -3.57 -16.33
C LEU A 136 7.37 -4.82 -15.68
N GLY A 137 6.06 -4.79 -15.44
CA GLY A 137 5.30 -5.87 -14.80
C GLY A 137 4.56 -6.74 -15.80
N PHE A 138 4.87 -8.05 -15.81
CA PHE A 138 4.24 -9.01 -16.72
C PHE A 138 3.52 -10.12 -15.98
N ARG A 139 2.47 -10.66 -16.63
CA ARG A 139 1.90 -11.96 -16.28
C ARG A 139 1.49 -12.74 -17.53
N GLY A 140 0.30 -12.48 -18.07
CA GLY A 140 -0.24 -13.22 -19.22
C GLY A 140 0.71 -13.25 -20.42
N GLY A 141 1.29 -12.11 -20.81
CA GLY A 141 2.20 -12.05 -21.96
C GLY A 141 3.50 -12.86 -21.84
N LEU A 142 3.86 -13.34 -20.65
CA LEU A 142 4.99 -14.26 -20.43
C LEU A 142 4.55 -15.68 -20.04
N CYS A 143 3.25 -15.95 -19.95
CA CYS A 143 2.73 -17.28 -19.70
C CYS A 143 2.49 -18.05 -21.00
N GLN A 144 2.42 -19.38 -20.89
CA GLN A 144 2.05 -20.25 -22.01
C GLN A 144 0.69 -19.83 -22.60
N ASP A 145 0.60 -19.82 -23.93
CA ASP A 145 -0.56 -19.38 -24.71
C ASP A 145 -1.03 -17.94 -24.44
N GLY A 146 -0.21 -17.13 -23.73
CA GLY A 146 -0.62 -15.80 -23.29
C GLY A 146 -1.60 -15.80 -22.12
N ASP A 147 -1.89 -16.94 -21.50
CA ASP A 147 -2.87 -17.06 -20.42
C ASP A 147 -2.21 -16.91 -19.05
N ARG A 148 -2.61 -15.87 -18.31
CA ARG A 148 -2.12 -15.59 -16.94
C ARG A 148 -2.31 -16.72 -15.93
N ARG A 149 -3.19 -17.68 -16.20
CA ARG A 149 -3.46 -18.86 -15.36
C ARG A 149 -2.42 -19.96 -15.54
N ASN A 150 -1.73 -19.96 -16.68
CA ASN A 150 -0.72 -20.97 -17.00
C ASN A 150 0.64 -20.66 -16.38
N ALA A 151 1.55 -21.61 -16.50
CA ALA A 151 2.94 -21.45 -16.11
C ALA A 151 3.62 -20.35 -16.96
N LEU A 152 4.69 -19.76 -16.41
CA LEU A 152 5.57 -18.91 -17.19
C LEU A 152 6.23 -19.74 -18.30
N ASP A 153 6.29 -19.18 -19.50
CA ASP A 153 6.98 -19.76 -20.64
C ASP A 153 8.44 -19.23 -20.64
N PRO A 154 9.44 -20.09 -20.41
CA PRO A 154 10.85 -19.68 -20.37
C PRO A 154 11.32 -18.99 -21.65
N VAL A 155 10.75 -19.36 -22.81
CA VAL A 155 11.10 -18.75 -24.10
C VAL A 155 10.64 -17.30 -24.14
N ARG A 156 9.41 -17.02 -23.69
CA ARG A 156 8.86 -15.65 -23.62
C ARG A 156 9.58 -14.79 -22.60
N VAL A 157 9.91 -15.36 -21.43
CA VAL A 157 10.72 -14.66 -20.41
C VAL A 157 12.09 -14.28 -20.99
N SER A 158 12.77 -15.23 -21.65
CA SER A 158 14.06 -14.97 -22.31
C SER A 158 13.93 -13.87 -23.39
N ALA A 159 12.87 -13.91 -24.20
CA ALA A 159 12.62 -12.89 -25.22
C ALA A 159 12.41 -11.49 -24.62
N ALA A 160 11.65 -11.35 -23.53
CA ALA A 160 11.48 -10.07 -22.84
C ALA A 160 12.80 -9.52 -22.27
N VAL A 161 13.62 -10.39 -21.67
CA VAL A 161 14.95 -10.00 -21.16
C VAL A 161 15.88 -9.58 -22.30
N GLN A 162 15.86 -10.30 -23.42
CA GLN A 162 16.64 -9.95 -24.61
C GLN A 162 16.21 -8.62 -25.20
N ALA A 163 14.90 -8.35 -25.27
CA ALA A 163 14.37 -7.07 -25.74
C ALA A 163 14.86 -5.91 -24.86
N LEU A 164 14.80 -6.05 -23.52
CA LEU A 164 15.32 -5.04 -22.60
C LEU A 164 16.84 -4.82 -22.76
N ARG A 165 17.63 -5.90 -22.83
CA ARG A 165 19.09 -5.81 -23.00
C ARG A 165 19.49 -5.20 -24.34
N ALA A 166 18.71 -5.41 -25.40
CA ALA A 166 18.98 -4.83 -26.70
C ALA A 166 18.87 -3.31 -26.71
N LEU A 167 18.01 -2.73 -25.85
CA LEU A 167 17.85 -1.28 -25.71
C LEU A 167 19.03 -0.66 -24.97
N GLY A 168 19.41 -1.22 -23.81
CA GLY A 168 20.56 -0.68 -23.05
C GLY A 168 21.91 -0.78 -23.77
N ARG A 169 22.04 -1.64 -24.79
CA ARG A 169 23.21 -1.67 -25.67
C ARG A 169 23.21 -0.57 -26.73
N ARG A 170 22.04 -0.01 -27.09
CA ARG A 170 21.92 1.08 -28.06
C ARG A 170 22.25 2.42 -27.44
N ASP A 171 21.96 2.61 -26.15
CA ASP A 171 22.28 3.86 -25.44
C ASP A 171 23.78 4.01 -25.14
N ALA A 172 24.55 2.92 -25.27
CA ALA A 172 25.99 2.88 -25.04
C ALA A 172 26.85 2.93 -26.33
N ALA A 173 26.21 3.05 -27.50
CA ALA A 173 26.84 3.08 -28.82
C ALA A 173 26.66 4.46 -29.48
#